data_AF-B3M2D5-F1
#
_entry.id   AF-B3M2D5-F1
#
_cell.length_a   1.000
_cell.length_b   1.000
_cell.length_c   1.000
_cell.angle_alpha   90.00
_cell.angle_beta   90.00
_cell.angle_gamma   90.00
#
_symmetry.space_group_name_H-M   'P 1'
#
loop_
_entity.id
_entity.type
_entity.pdbx_description
1 polymer ?
#
loop_
_entity_poly.entity_id
_entity_poly.type
_entity_poly.pdbx_seq_one_letter_code
_entity_poly.pdbx_strand_id
1 'polypeptide(L)'
;MSDARLVRSSQREWCDRNSKPKPPFYTPFTRPNPTRWQKPGPMGRDDWANFHKQYQGTSRVEMARRLAGGRVNSDRAIVNSGKKPPLREQVSSDVFERLSQPKWQREKYVPPEKEIFPYRPHIRGRCPPMPEKGRPSRKPKVPCCFQHKDLEIEFWSNIRFPVSRKALCAQPKKAIITLSKPREYPPPQHCPIPDRPDDLFVPRRNKMTPMQWRLHRQRLEFLAKPPSRVLAELCRN
;
A
#
# COMPACT_ATOMS: atom_id res chain seq x y z
N MET A 1 81.68 0.43 1.07
CA MET A 1 81.49 -0.39 2.29
C MET A 1 80.39 0.24 3.12
N SER A 2 79.22 -0.39 3.14
CA SER A 2 78.00 0.14 3.76
C SER A 2 77.94 -0.26 5.23
N ASP A 3 77.85 0.75 6.10
CA ASP A 3 77.75 0.62 7.55
C ASP A 3 76.49 -0.15 7.96
N ALA A 4 76.68 -1.34 8.55
CA ALA A 4 75.61 -2.19 9.09
C ALA A 4 75.03 -1.68 10.43
N ARG A 5 75.14 -0.38 10.72
CA ARG A 5 74.78 0.22 12.03
C ARG A 5 73.44 0.97 12.05
N LEU A 6 72.79 1.19 10.91
CA LEU A 6 71.55 1.98 10.84
C LEU A 6 70.24 1.15 10.81
N VAL A 7 70.30 -0.19 10.88
CA VAL A 7 69.12 -1.08 10.85
C VAL A 7 68.81 -1.68 12.23
N ARG A 8 69.22 -1.02 13.31
CA ARG A 8 68.89 -1.39 14.69
C ARG A 8 68.40 -0.18 15.48
N SER A 9 67.40 0.55 14.95
CA SER A 9 66.39 1.13 15.85
C SER A 9 65.84 -0.04 16.66
N SER A 10 66.22 -0.05 17.92
CA SER A 10 66.66 -1.28 18.58
C SER A 10 65.49 -2.21 18.85
N GLN A 11 65.71 -3.53 18.78
CA GLN A 11 64.76 -4.52 19.26
C GLN A 11 64.28 -4.21 20.70
N ARG A 12 65.09 -3.48 21.47
CA ARG A 12 64.77 -2.97 22.79
C ARG A 12 63.67 -1.90 22.77
N GLU A 13 63.70 -0.93 21.85
CA GLU A 13 62.59 0.03 21.66
C GLU A 13 61.30 -0.66 21.22
N TRP A 14 61.41 -1.70 20.39
CA TRP A 14 60.26 -2.51 19.98
C TRP A 14 59.70 -3.28 21.17
N CYS A 15 60.56 -3.91 22.00
CA CYS A 15 60.15 -4.58 23.23
C CYS A 15 59.53 -3.60 24.22
N ASP A 16 60.10 -2.40 24.42
CA ASP A 16 59.61 -1.38 25.35
C ASP A 16 58.26 -0.77 24.92
N ARG A 17 57.97 -0.73 23.61
CA ARG A 17 56.64 -0.34 23.11
C ARG A 17 55.58 -1.41 23.32
N ASN A 18 55.96 -2.70 23.24
CA ASN A 18 55.01 -3.81 23.32
C ASN A 18 54.87 -4.39 24.74
N SER A 19 55.83 -4.13 25.65
CA SER A 19 55.81 -4.57 27.05
C SER A 19 54.92 -3.71 27.94
N LYS A 20 54.59 -2.49 27.52
CA LYS A 20 53.68 -1.60 28.25
C LYS A 20 52.23 -1.98 27.96
N PRO A 21 51.37 -2.11 28.99
CA PRO A 21 49.95 -2.33 28.78
C PRO A 21 49.38 -1.15 27.98
N LYS A 22 48.48 -1.45 27.03
CA LYS A 22 47.79 -0.40 26.27
C LYS A 22 47.09 0.53 27.27
N PRO A 23 47.18 1.86 27.09
CA PRO A 23 46.50 2.79 28.00
C PRO A 23 45.01 2.45 28.03
N PRO A 24 44.34 2.53 29.20
CA PRO A 24 42.92 2.26 29.30
C PRO A 24 42.18 3.20 28.34
N PHE A 25 41.44 2.61 27.42
CA PHE A 25 40.65 3.37 26.46
C PHE A 25 39.42 3.91 27.19
N TYR A 26 39.48 5.19 27.58
CA TYR A 26 38.31 5.90 28.06
C TYR A 26 37.44 6.26 26.85
N THR A 27 36.36 5.50 26.63
CA THR A 27 35.31 5.94 25.72
C THR A 27 34.79 7.29 26.22
N PRO A 28 34.66 8.31 25.36
CA PRO A 28 34.02 9.56 25.78
C PRO A 28 32.62 9.23 26.31
N PHE A 29 32.27 9.78 27.47
CA PHE A 29 31.01 9.55 28.19
C PHE A 29 29.79 10.16 27.45
N THR A 30 29.86 10.31 26.14
CA THR A 30 28.75 10.71 25.29
C THR A 30 27.85 9.50 25.12
N ARG A 31 26.73 9.48 25.85
CA ARG A 31 25.68 8.47 25.64
C ARG A 31 25.28 8.53 24.16
N PRO A 32 25.36 7.41 23.41
CA PRO A 32 24.94 7.41 22.02
C PRO A 32 23.48 7.85 21.94
N ASN A 33 23.15 8.67 20.93
CA ASN A 33 21.78 9.10 20.70
C ASN A 33 20.88 7.85 20.60
N PRO A 34 19.70 7.84 21.26
CA PRO A 34 18.84 6.67 21.28
C PRO A 34 18.48 6.25 19.86
N THR A 35 18.71 4.98 19.56
CA THR A 35 18.34 4.38 18.28
C THR A 35 16.82 4.43 18.10
N ARG A 36 16.34 4.29 16.86
CA ARG A 36 14.90 4.32 16.53
C ARG A 36 14.03 3.44 17.43
N TRP A 37 14.57 2.31 17.91
CA TRP A 37 13.89 1.34 18.77
C TRP A 37 13.99 1.65 20.27
N GLN A 38 14.94 2.50 20.66
CA GLN A 38 15.08 3.02 22.03
C GLN A 38 14.30 4.33 22.25
N LYS A 39 13.83 4.95 21.16
CA LYS A 39 12.91 6.08 21.26
C LYS A 39 11.55 5.57 21.73
N PRO A 40 10.89 6.25 22.68
CA PRO A 40 9.53 5.89 23.07
C PRO A 40 8.65 5.91 21.82
N GLY A 41 7.76 4.92 21.73
CA GLY A 41 6.78 4.85 20.65
C GLY A 41 5.88 6.10 20.63
N PRO A 42 5.10 6.29 19.56
CA PRO A 42 4.26 7.47 19.40
C PRO A 42 3.16 7.62 20.45
N MET A 43 2.90 6.57 21.24
CA MET A 43 1.90 6.56 22.30
C MET A 43 2.56 6.18 23.62
N GLY A 44 2.29 6.96 24.67
CA GLY A 44 2.69 6.66 26.03
C GLY A 44 1.92 5.47 26.61
N ARG A 45 2.34 4.98 27.78
CA ARG A 45 1.68 3.85 28.46
C ARG A 45 0.20 4.12 28.75
N ASP A 46 -0.13 5.35 29.13
CA ASP A 46 -1.50 5.77 29.42
C ASP A 46 -2.33 5.93 28.15
N ASP A 47 -1.72 6.39 27.06
CA ASP A 47 -2.35 6.44 25.73
C ASP A 47 -2.69 5.04 25.24
N TRP A 48 -1.80 4.05 25.46
CA TRP A 48 -2.08 2.65 25.18
C TRP A 48 -3.23 2.11 26.03
N ALA A 49 -3.28 2.43 27.33
CA ALA A 49 -4.37 2.02 28.21
C ALA A 49 -5.71 2.61 27.76
N ASN A 50 -5.71 3.88 27.35
CA ASN A 50 -6.90 4.57 26.84
C ASN A 50 -7.32 4.04 25.46
N PHE A 51 -6.37 3.78 24.56
CA PHE A 51 -6.62 3.15 23.26
C PHE A 51 -7.30 1.79 23.43
N HIS A 52 -6.78 0.93 24.31
CA HIS A 52 -7.37 -0.38 24.57
C HIS A 52 -8.77 -0.29 25.22
N LYS A 53 -8.98 0.63 26.17
CA LYS A 53 -10.31 0.89 26.74
C LYS A 53 -11.31 1.32 25.66
N GLN A 54 -10.90 2.23 24.78
CA GLN A 54 -11.74 2.73 23.69
C GLN A 54 -12.05 1.64 22.67
N TYR A 55 -11.08 0.79 22.32
CA TYR A 55 -11.25 -0.32 21.37
C TYR A 55 -12.16 -1.43 21.94
N GLN A 56 -12.05 -1.74 23.24
CA GLN A 56 -12.95 -2.70 23.88
C GLN A 56 -14.39 -2.16 23.94
N GLY A 57 -14.58 -0.88 24.25
CA GLY A 57 -15.90 -0.23 24.25
C GLY A 57 -16.53 -0.13 22.86
N THR A 58 -15.76 0.33 21.85
CA THR A 58 -16.24 0.45 20.47
C THR A 58 -16.51 -0.91 19.82
N SER A 59 -15.67 -1.93 20.04
CA SER A 59 -15.95 -3.27 19.50
C SER A 59 -17.22 -3.88 20.07
N ARG A 60 -17.56 -3.58 21.33
CA ARG A 60 -18.78 -4.07 21.99
C ARG A 60 -20.03 -3.36 21.43
N VAL A 61 -19.95 -2.06 21.19
CA VAL A 61 -21.01 -1.26 20.53
C VAL A 61 -21.16 -1.64 19.06
N GLU A 62 -20.06 -1.91 18.36
CA GLU A 62 -20.07 -2.32 16.96
C GLU A 62 -20.56 -3.76 16.79
N MET A 63 -20.20 -4.68 17.68
CA MET A 63 -20.79 -6.02 17.78
C MET A 63 -22.30 -5.95 18.04
N ALA A 64 -22.74 -5.11 18.98
CA ALA A 64 -24.16 -4.89 19.24
C ALA A 64 -24.91 -4.32 18.00
N ARG A 65 -24.29 -3.39 17.27
CA ARG A 65 -24.83 -2.85 16.01
C ARG A 65 -24.88 -3.89 14.88
N ARG A 66 -23.88 -4.76 14.78
CA ARG A 66 -23.84 -5.87 13.80
C ARG A 66 -24.90 -6.93 14.12
N LEU A 67 -25.09 -7.25 15.41
CA LEU A 67 -26.15 -8.16 15.88
C LEU A 67 -27.56 -7.57 15.66
N ALA A 68 -27.70 -6.24 15.73
CA ALA A 68 -28.93 -5.52 15.39
C ALA A 68 -29.14 -5.33 13.86
N GLY A 69 -28.33 -5.95 13.00
CA GLY A 69 -28.51 -5.95 11.55
C GLY A 69 -28.14 -4.65 10.81
N GLY A 70 -27.52 -3.68 11.49
CA GLY A 70 -27.15 -2.40 10.89
C GLY A 70 -25.82 -2.48 10.12
N ARG A 71 -25.85 -2.43 8.78
CA ARG A 71 -24.65 -2.15 7.99
C ARG A 71 -24.29 -0.67 8.16
N VAL A 72 -23.10 -0.40 8.68
CA VAL A 72 -22.58 0.96 8.82
C VAL A 72 -21.86 1.35 7.51
N ASN A 73 -22.52 2.17 6.69
CA ASN A 73 -21.82 3.05 5.77
C ASN A 73 -21.44 4.30 6.58
N SER A 74 -20.15 4.59 6.72
CA SER A 74 -19.60 5.62 7.61
C SER A 74 -19.84 7.07 7.20
N ASP A 75 -20.56 7.35 6.10
CA ASP A 75 -20.54 8.69 5.48
C ASP A 75 -21.92 9.35 5.37
N ARG A 76 -22.90 8.95 6.18
CA ARG A 76 -24.18 9.68 6.27
C ARG A 76 -24.54 9.98 7.72
N ALA A 77 -24.10 11.14 8.18
CA ALA A 77 -24.78 11.87 9.24
C ALA A 77 -26.19 12.22 8.73
N ILE A 78 -27.15 11.33 8.96
CA ILE A 78 -28.57 11.68 8.91
C ILE A 78 -28.98 11.91 10.35
N VAL A 79 -29.19 13.19 10.66
CA VAL A 79 -29.95 13.67 11.80
C VAL A 79 -31.31 12.97 11.74
N ASN A 80 -31.53 11.99 12.60
CA ASN A 80 -32.85 11.45 12.86
C ASN A 80 -33.24 11.79 14.29
N SER A 81 -34.05 12.83 14.37
CA SER A 81 -34.87 13.23 15.49
C SER A 81 -35.57 12.06 16.18
N GLY A 82 -35.53 12.11 17.51
CA GLY A 82 -36.41 11.45 18.48
C GLY A 82 -37.29 10.31 17.99
N LYS A 83 -36.82 9.07 18.17
CA LYS A 83 -37.73 7.96 18.47
C LYS A 83 -37.41 7.49 19.88
N LYS A 84 -38.34 7.74 20.80
CA LYS A 84 -38.31 7.10 22.12
C LYS A 84 -38.29 5.58 21.90
N PRO A 85 -37.52 4.82 22.70
CA PRO A 85 -37.55 3.36 22.61
C PRO A 85 -39.00 2.87 22.81
N PRO A 86 -39.46 1.85 22.07
CA PRO A 86 -40.77 1.28 22.32
C PRO A 86 -40.86 0.81 23.78
N LEU A 87 -41.99 1.12 24.41
CA LEU A 87 -42.32 0.66 25.75
C LEU A 87 -42.20 -0.88 25.76
N ARG A 88 -41.54 -1.44 26.77
CA ARG A 88 -41.33 -2.88 26.94
C ARG A 88 -42.70 -3.58 26.89
N GLU A 89 -43.07 -4.15 25.75
CA GLU A 89 -44.22 -5.03 25.66
C GLU A 89 -43.99 -6.20 26.62
N GLN A 90 -45.00 -6.51 27.43
CA GLN A 90 -45.00 -7.70 28.27
C GLN A 90 -44.76 -8.89 27.37
N VAL A 91 -43.64 -9.59 27.60
CA VAL A 91 -43.24 -10.78 26.86
C VAL A 91 -44.37 -11.80 27.01
N SER A 92 -45.14 -12.04 25.95
CA SER A 92 -46.20 -13.04 25.97
C SER A 92 -45.61 -14.41 26.31
N SER A 93 -46.37 -15.24 27.05
CA SER A 93 -45.97 -16.60 27.45
C SER A 93 -45.42 -17.42 26.27
N ASP A 94 -45.96 -17.18 25.09
CA ASP A 94 -45.64 -17.86 23.84
C ASP A 94 -44.19 -17.60 23.37
N VAL A 95 -43.62 -16.44 23.70
CA VAL A 95 -42.21 -16.13 23.41
C VAL A 95 -41.31 -16.94 24.33
N PHE A 96 -41.70 -17.11 25.59
CA PHE A 96 -40.93 -17.91 26.55
C PHE A 96 -40.94 -19.39 26.17
N GLU A 97 -42.10 -19.91 25.75
CA GLU A 97 -42.23 -21.28 25.26
C GLU A 97 -41.46 -21.54 23.96
N ARG A 98 -41.41 -20.56 23.04
CA ARG A 98 -40.54 -20.65 21.85
C ARG A 98 -39.05 -20.64 22.18
N LEU A 99 -38.65 -19.93 23.23
CA LEU A 99 -37.25 -19.82 23.64
C LEU A 99 -36.80 -21.00 24.51
N SER A 100 -37.73 -21.70 25.17
CA SER A 100 -37.45 -22.89 25.98
C SER A 100 -37.25 -24.14 25.13
N GLN A 101 -37.77 -24.17 23.89
CA GLN A 101 -37.54 -25.29 22.97
C GLN A 101 -36.08 -25.31 22.47
N PRO A 102 -35.39 -26.46 22.53
CA PRO A 102 -34.03 -26.57 22.04
C PRO A 102 -33.99 -26.33 20.54
N LYS A 103 -33.16 -25.39 20.09
CA LYS A 103 -32.93 -25.14 18.66
C LYS A 103 -32.27 -26.39 18.05
N TRP A 104 -32.91 -26.99 17.05
CA TRP A 104 -32.30 -28.08 16.28
C TRP A 104 -30.92 -27.69 15.79
N GLN A 105 -29.94 -28.59 15.98
CA GLN A 105 -28.58 -28.38 15.50
C GLN A 105 -28.63 -28.31 13.98
N ARG A 106 -28.33 -27.14 13.42
CA ARG A 106 -28.16 -27.00 11.98
C ARG A 106 -26.95 -27.84 11.57
N GLU A 107 -27.10 -28.61 10.49
CA GLU A 107 -25.96 -29.22 9.83
C GLU A 107 -24.92 -28.15 9.52
N LYS A 108 -23.63 -28.47 9.69
CA LYS A 108 -22.55 -27.57 9.32
C LYS A 108 -22.69 -27.30 7.82
N TYR A 109 -22.67 -26.02 7.44
CA TYR A 109 -22.71 -25.60 6.05
C TYR A 109 -21.64 -26.37 5.25
N VAL A 110 -22.09 -27.18 4.28
CA VAL A 110 -21.22 -27.85 3.31
C VAL A 110 -21.06 -26.89 2.14
N PRO A 111 -19.86 -26.34 1.89
CA PRO A 111 -19.63 -25.49 0.74
C PRO A 111 -19.83 -26.31 -0.55
N PRO A 112 -20.44 -25.75 -1.60
CA PRO A 112 -20.50 -26.41 -2.89
C PRO A 112 -19.10 -26.63 -3.46
N GLU A 113 -18.96 -27.62 -4.35
CA GLU A 113 -17.72 -27.88 -5.07
C GLU A 113 -17.26 -26.63 -5.84
N LYS A 114 -15.94 -26.38 -5.85
CA LYS A 114 -15.38 -25.21 -6.53
C LYS A 114 -15.52 -25.39 -8.04
N GLU A 115 -16.20 -24.45 -8.69
CA GLU A 115 -16.29 -24.38 -10.15
C GLU A 115 -14.87 -24.35 -10.77
N ILE A 116 -14.59 -25.33 -11.64
CA ILE A 116 -13.30 -25.42 -12.35
C ILE A 116 -13.36 -24.46 -13.53
N PHE A 117 -12.76 -23.28 -13.36
CA PHE A 117 -12.57 -22.35 -14.48
C PHE A 117 -11.32 -22.71 -15.30
N PRO A 118 -11.34 -22.50 -16.64
CA PRO A 118 -10.15 -22.62 -17.47
C PRO A 118 -8.98 -21.79 -16.91
N TYR A 119 -7.75 -22.30 -17.06
CA TYR A 119 -6.53 -21.73 -16.48
C TYR A 119 -6.46 -20.20 -16.60
N ARG A 120 -6.47 -19.52 -15.44
CA ARG A 120 -6.23 -18.08 -15.34
C ARG A 120 -4.85 -17.87 -14.70
N PRO A 121 -3.90 -17.19 -15.37
CA PRO A 121 -2.58 -16.97 -14.81
C PRO A 121 -2.67 -16.17 -13.50
N HIS A 122 -2.15 -16.74 -12.43
CA HIS A 122 -2.10 -16.11 -11.10
C HIS A 122 -0.79 -15.36 -10.94
N ILE A 123 -0.84 -14.03 -11.06
CA ILE A 123 0.29 -13.18 -10.67
C ILE A 123 0.32 -13.15 -9.14
N ARG A 124 1.37 -13.72 -8.54
CA ARG A 124 1.55 -13.77 -7.08
C ARG A 124 1.38 -12.37 -6.47
N GLY A 125 0.56 -12.25 -5.43
CA GLY A 125 0.33 -10.99 -4.70
C GLY A 125 -0.84 -10.13 -5.19
N ARG A 126 -1.59 -10.56 -6.21
CA ARG A 126 -2.86 -9.90 -6.61
C ARG A 126 -4.04 -10.82 -6.40
N CYS A 127 -5.18 -10.27 -5.96
CA CYS A 127 -6.44 -11.01 -5.97
C CYS A 127 -6.76 -11.45 -7.40
N PRO A 128 -7.31 -12.66 -7.61
CA PRO A 128 -7.74 -13.09 -8.93
C PRO A 128 -8.74 -12.08 -9.49
N PRO A 129 -8.68 -11.76 -10.79
CA PRO A 129 -9.60 -10.81 -11.40
C PRO A 129 -11.03 -11.32 -11.20
N MET A 130 -11.81 -10.58 -10.41
CA MET A 130 -13.23 -10.88 -10.21
C MET A 130 -13.96 -10.66 -11.54
N PRO A 131 -15.05 -11.40 -11.81
CA PRO A 131 -15.97 -11.08 -12.90
C PRO A 131 -16.34 -9.59 -12.84
N GLU A 132 -16.21 -8.88 -13.97
CA GLU A 132 -16.47 -7.44 -14.03
C GLU A 132 -17.88 -7.11 -13.54
N LYS A 133 -17.97 -6.29 -12.48
CA LYS A 133 -19.25 -5.78 -11.97
C LYS A 133 -19.88 -4.90 -13.04
N GLY A 134 -20.88 -5.43 -13.75
CA GLY A 134 -21.66 -4.69 -14.74
C GLY A 134 -21.72 -5.28 -16.14
N ARG A 135 -21.00 -6.38 -16.44
CA ARG A 135 -21.28 -7.14 -17.66
C ARG A 135 -22.70 -7.72 -17.57
N PRO A 136 -23.51 -7.66 -18.65
CA PRO A 136 -24.80 -8.32 -18.69
C PRO A 136 -24.65 -9.77 -18.22
N SER A 137 -25.52 -10.21 -17.31
CA SER A 137 -25.46 -11.56 -16.73
C SER A 137 -25.56 -12.66 -17.78
N ARG A 138 -26.04 -12.33 -18.98
CA ARG A 138 -26.09 -13.20 -20.14
C ARG A 138 -25.49 -12.48 -21.36
N LYS A 139 -24.45 -13.06 -21.95
CA LYS A 139 -23.95 -12.61 -23.26
C LYS A 139 -25.04 -12.82 -24.31
N PRO A 140 -25.25 -11.90 -25.27
CA PRO A 140 -26.16 -12.16 -26.37
C PRO A 140 -25.65 -13.39 -27.15
N LYS A 141 -26.59 -14.21 -27.63
CA LYS A 141 -26.26 -15.32 -28.52
C LYS A 141 -26.03 -14.74 -29.91
N VAL A 142 -24.78 -14.66 -30.33
CA VAL A 142 -24.39 -14.22 -31.67
C VAL A 142 -24.17 -15.48 -32.52
N PRO A 143 -24.73 -15.58 -33.73
CA PRO A 143 -24.40 -16.63 -34.68
C PRO A 143 -22.89 -16.70 -34.92
N CYS A 144 -22.35 -17.90 -35.18
CA CYS A 144 -20.91 -18.05 -35.45
C CYS A 144 -20.49 -17.38 -36.77
N CYS A 145 -21.40 -17.30 -37.74
CA CYS A 145 -21.24 -16.59 -39.00
C CYS A 145 -22.60 -16.05 -39.48
N PHE A 146 -22.56 -14.96 -40.24
CA PHE A 146 -23.72 -14.43 -40.96
C PHE A 146 -23.61 -14.81 -42.43
N GLN A 147 -24.73 -15.17 -43.06
CA GLN A 147 -24.75 -15.55 -44.47
C GLN A 147 -24.49 -14.34 -45.39
N HIS A 148 -24.92 -13.14 -44.99
CA HIS A 148 -24.75 -11.89 -45.72
C HIS A 148 -24.39 -10.74 -44.75
N LYS A 149 -23.71 -9.70 -45.26
CA LYS A 149 -23.36 -8.50 -44.47
C LYS A 149 -24.58 -7.74 -43.98
N ASP A 150 -25.66 -7.73 -44.75
CA ASP A 150 -26.89 -7.03 -44.37
C ASP A 150 -27.54 -7.64 -43.13
N LEU A 151 -27.50 -8.98 -43.03
CA LEU A 151 -27.96 -9.71 -41.84
C LEU A 151 -27.07 -9.45 -40.62
N GLU A 152 -25.77 -9.28 -40.82
CA GLU A 152 -24.85 -8.87 -39.77
C GLU A 152 -25.16 -7.45 -39.27
N ILE A 153 -25.34 -6.50 -40.19
CA ILE A 153 -25.69 -5.11 -39.88
C ILE A 153 -27.03 -5.05 -39.15
N GLU A 154 -28.04 -5.75 -39.65
CA GLU A 154 -29.38 -5.81 -39.04
C GLU A 154 -29.34 -6.47 -37.65
N PHE A 155 -28.56 -7.55 -37.49
CA PHE A 155 -28.37 -8.18 -36.19
C PHE A 155 -27.76 -7.22 -35.18
N TRP A 156 -26.67 -6.52 -35.55
CA TRP A 156 -25.99 -5.58 -34.66
C TRP A 156 -26.80 -4.30 -34.42
N SER A 157 -27.69 -3.88 -35.33
CA SER A 157 -28.60 -2.77 -35.10
C SER A 157 -29.76 -3.15 -34.17
N ASN A 158 -30.23 -4.39 -34.25
CA ASN A 158 -31.37 -4.87 -33.47
C ASN A 158 -31.00 -5.46 -32.10
N ILE A 159 -29.70 -5.71 -31.85
CA ILE A 159 -29.25 -6.28 -30.59
C ILE A 159 -29.55 -5.33 -29.42
N ARG A 160 -30.48 -5.74 -28.55
CA ARG A 160 -30.81 -5.00 -27.32
C ARG A 160 -30.27 -5.74 -26.11
N PHE A 161 -29.45 -5.05 -25.32
CA PHE A 161 -29.02 -5.55 -24.03
C PHE A 161 -30.06 -5.20 -22.97
N PRO A 162 -30.50 -6.14 -22.12
CA PRO A 162 -31.33 -5.79 -20.99
C PRO A 162 -30.52 -4.86 -20.06
N VAL A 163 -30.87 -3.58 -20.07
CA VAL A 163 -30.25 -2.59 -19.19
C VAL A 163 -30.77 -2.83 -17.78
N SER A 164 -29.89 -3.08 -16.82
CA SER A 164 -30.33 -3.28 -15.44
C SER A 164 -31.03 -2.01 -14.91
N ARG A 165 -32.04 -2.16 -14.06
CA ARG A 165 -32.71 -1.01 -13.41
C ARG A 165 -31.71 -0.08 -12.68
N LYS A 166 -30.63 -0.65 -12.16
CA LYS A 166 -29.55 0.11 -11.51
C LYS A 166 -28.74 0.95 -12.49
N ALA A 167 -28.54 0.46 -13.72
CA ALA A 167 -27.84 1.18 -14.77
C ALA A 167 -28.69 2.34 -15.31
N LEU A 168 -30.02 2.19 -15.39
CA LEU A 168 -30.92 3.28 -15.76
C LEU A 168 -30.86 4.46 -14.78
N CYS A 169 -30.72 4.17 -13.47
CA CYS A 169 -30.59 5.19 -12.44
C CYS A 169 -29.12 5.56 -12.12
N ALA A 170 -28.15 5.03 -12.88
CA ALA A 170 -26.74 5.25 -12.58
C ALA A 170 -26.33 6.66 -12.99
N GLN A 171 -26.03 7.49 -11.99
CA GLN A 171 -25.43 8.80 -12.22
C GLN A 171 -23.93 8.64 -12.47
N PRO A 172 -23.36 9.36 -13.45
CA PRO A 172 -21.92 9.33 -13.69
C PRO A 172 -21.16 9.85 -12.47
N LYS A 173 -20.00 9.25 -12.19
CA LYS A 173 -19.14 9.71 -11.11
C LYS A 173 -18.60 11.10 -11.43
N LYS A 174 -18.36 11.93 -10.40
CA LYS A 174 -17.74 13.26 -10.55
C LYS A 174 -16.49 13.23 -11.42
N ALA A 175 -15.62 12.23 -11.27
CA ALA A 175 -14.41 12.07 -12.08
C ALA A 175 -14.71 11.91 -13.59
N ILE A 176 -15.76 11.17 -13.95
CA ILE A 176 -16.19 11.01 -15.35
C ILE A 176 -16.71 12.33 -15.88
N ILE A 177 -17.50 13.05 -15.07
CA ILE A 177 -18.00 14.40 -15.42
C ILE A 177 -16.83 15.38 -15.61
N THR A 178 -15.80 15.33 -14.76
CA THR A 178 -14.60 16.16 -14.90
C THR A 178 -13.83 15.80 -16.17
N LEU A 179 -13.68 14.51 -16.48
CA LEU A 179 -12.97 14.05 -17.68
C LEU A 179 -13.71 14.36 -18.98
N SER A 180 -15.04 14.43 -18.95
CA SER A 180 -15.84 14.80 -20.12
C SER A 180 -15.79 16.31 -20.42
N LYS A 181 -15.32 17.14 -19.48
CA LYS A 181 -15.11 18.56 -19.76
C LYS A 181 -13.94 18.71 -20.74
N PRO A 182 -14.01 19.66 -21.68
CA PRO A 182 -12.87 19.97 -22.54
C PRO A 182 -11.64 20.32 -21.68
N ARG A 183 -10.46 19.89 -22.12
CA ARG A 183 -9.21 20.24 -21.45
C ARG A 183 -8.99 21.74 -21.57
N GLU A 184 -8.92 22.43 -20.43
CA GLU A 184 -8.51 23.82 -20.36
C GLU A 184 -6.99 23.89 -20.63
N TYR A 185 -6.60 24.76 -21.58
CA TYR A 185 -5.21 25.03 -21.90
C TYR A 185 -4.84 26.45 -21.43
N PRO A 186 -3.64 26.65 -20.86
CA PRO A 186 -2.59 25.66 -20.61
C PRO A 186 -2.97 24.66 -19.50
N PRO A 187 -2.42 23.42 -19.50
CA PRO A 187 -2.69 22.48 -18.43
C PRO A 187 -2.28 23.08 -17.07
N PRO A 188 -3.02 22.78 -15.99
CA PRO A 188 -2.67 23.27 -14.67
C PRO A 188 -1.25 22.81 -14.33
N GLN A 189 -0.39 23.77 -13.99
CA GLN A 189 0.99 23.49 -13.69
C GLN A 189 1.08 22.69 -12.38
N HIS A 190 1.84 21.60 -12.40
CA HIS A 190 2.02 20.73 -11.23
C HIS A 190 2.65 21.48 -10.04
N CYS A 191 3.41 22.53 -10.33
CA CYS A 191 4.07 23.37 -9.34
C CYS A 191 3.55 24.80 -9.47
N PRO A 192 3.22 25.49 -8.36
CA PRO A 192 2.98 26.92 -8.42
C PRO A 192 4.26 27.61 -8.90
N ILE A 193 4.17 28.39 -9.97
CA ILE A 193 5.25 29.34 -10.30
C ILE A 193 5.27 30.36 -9.15
N PRO A 194 6.42 30.57 -8.49
CA PRO A 194 6.52 31.62 -7.49
C PRO A 194 6.23 32.98 -8.14
N ASP A 195 5.42 33.81 -7.50
CA ASP A 195 5.06 35.14 -8.01
C ASP A 195 6.30 36.05 -8.18
N ARG A 196 7.39 35.75 -7.47
CA ARG A 196 8.65 36.47 -7.54
C ARG A 196 9.77 35.57 -8.07
N PRO A 197 10.53 36.03 -9.09
CA PRO A 197 11.68 35.28 -9.60
C PRO A 197 12.79 35.09 -8.55
N ASP A 198 12.81 35.91 -7.49
CA ASP A 198 13.78 35.82 -6.39
C ASP A 198 13.51 34.66 -5.42
N ASP A 199 12.29 34.11 -5.40
CA ASP A 199 11.93 32.92 -4.59
C ASP A 199 12.34 31.60 -5.27
N LEU A 200 12.88 31.68 -6.50
CA LEU A 200 13.61 30.58 -7.11
C LEU A 200 14.93 30.45 -6.36
N PHE A 201 14.93 29.65 -5.29
CA PHE A 201 16.17 29.12 -4.71
C PHE A 201 16.82 28.22 -5.78
N VAL A 202 17.51 28.83 -6.74
CA VAL A 202 18.42 28.14 -7.63
C VAL A 202 19.62 27.83 -6.75
N PRO A 203 19.87 26.56 -6.37
CA PRO A 203 21.02 26.24 -5.56
C PRO A 203 22.25 26.77 -6.28
N ARG A 204 22.99 27.67 -5.63
CA ARG A 204 24.23 28.21 -6.21
C ARG A 204 25.08 27.02 -6.63
N ARG A 205 25.47 26.95 -7.90
CA ARG A 205 26.34 25.88 -8.41
C ARG A 205 27.69 26.03 -7.75
N ASN A 206 27.86 25.38 -6.60
CA ASN A 206 29.14 25.28 -5.93
C ASN A 206 30.03 24.37 -6.77
N LYS A 207 31.20 24.89 -7.16
CA LYS A 207 32.24 24.06 -7.75
C LYS A 207 32.61 22.97 -6.74
N MET A 208 32.82 21.74 -7.23
CA MET A 208 33.33 20.66 -6.38
C MET A 208 34.66 21.07 -5.76
N THR A 209 34.88 20.73 -4.49
CA THR A 209 36.23 20.86 -3.90
C THR A 209 37.20 19.92 -4.61
N PRO A 210 38.53 20.15 -4.54
CA PRO A 210 39.51 19.28 -5.19
C PRO A 210 39.37 17.80 -4.79
N MET A 211 39.03 17.53 -3.52
CA MET A 211 38.79 16.18 -3.02
C MET A 211 37.51 15.57 -3.61
N GLN A 212 36.41 16.34 -3.68
CA GLN A 212 35.16 15.92 -4.30
C GLN A 212 35.35 15.64 -5.79
N TRP A 213 36.14 16.48 -6.48
CA TRP A 213 36.47 16.28 -7.89
C TRP A 213 37.26 14.99 -8.12
N ARG A 214 38.24 14.69 -7.25
CA ARG A 214 39.00 13.44 -7.32
C ARG A 214 38.10 12.21 -7.14
N LEU A 215 37.22 12.22 -6.13
CA LEU A 215 36.25 11.13 -5.91
C LEU A 215 35.26 11.01 -7.08
N HIS A 216 34.82 12.13 -7.63
CA HIS A 216 33.94 12.16 -8.79
C HIS A 216 34.62 11.53 -10.02
N ARG A 217 35.88 11.86 -10.28
CA ARG A 217 36.68 11.23 -11.35
C ARG A 217 36.82 9.72 -11.16
N GLN A 218 37.15 9.26 -9.95
CA GLN A 218 37.23 7.83 -9.65
C GLN A 218 35.90 7.12 -9.91
N ARG A 219 34.77 7.75 -9.55
CA ARG A 219 33.44 7.21 -9.82
C ARG A 219 33.16 7.14 -11.33
N LEU A 220 33.52 8.17 -12.09
CA LEU A 220 33.35 8.17 -13.54
C LEU A 220 34.21 7.09 -14.20
N GLU A 221 35.46 6.95 -13.78
CA GLU A 221 36.35 5.87 -14.24
C GLU A 221 35.79 4.47 -13.93
N PHE A 222 35.17 4.29 -12.76
CA PHE A 222 34.50 3.05 -12.42
C PHE A 222 33.27 2.79 -13.30
N LEU A 223 32.42 3.80 -13.52
CA LEU A 223 31.21 3.66 -14.35
C LEU A 223 31.52 3.49 -15.84
N ALA A 224 32.65 4.03 -16.31
CA ALA A 224 33.12 3.86 -17.68
C ALA A 224 33.66 2.45 -17.95
N LYS A 225 34.00 1.67 -16.91
CA LYS A 225 34.41 0.28 -17.11
C LYS A 225 33.20 -0.55 -17.57
N PRO A 226 33.35 -1.34 -18.64
CA PRO A 226 32.28 -2.22 -19.10
C PRO A 226 31.91 -3.21 -17.97
N PRO A 227 30.64 -3.60 -17.89
CA PRO A 227 30.19 -4.55 -16.87
C PRO A 227 30.94 -5.87 -17.05
N SER A 228 31.18 -6.58 -15.94
CA SER A 228 31.95 -7.83 -15.92
C SER A 228 31.42 -8.90 -16.91
N ARG A 229 30.13 -8.88 -17.22
CA ARG A 229 29.52 -9.74 -18.24
C ARG A 229 30.06 -9.45 -19.65
N VAL A 230 30.16 -8.19 -20.03
CA VAL A 230 30.69 -7.78 -21.35
C VAL A 230 32.17 -8.11 -21.43
N LEU A 231 32.93 -7.92 -20.35
CA LEU A 231 34.34 -8.35 -20.30
C LEU A 231 34.49 -9.87 -20.48
N ALA A 232 33.61 -10.66 -19.87
CA ALA A 232 33.62 -12.12 -20.00
C ALA A 232 33.25 -12.61 -21.41
N GLU A 233 32.40 -11.87 -22.13
CA GLU A 233 32.07 -12.15 -23.54
C GLU A 233 33.21 -11.78 -24.48
N LEU A 234 33.91 -10.66 -24.23
CA LEU A 234 35.07 -10.26 -25.03
C LEU A 234 36.27 -11.20 -24.86
N CYS A 235 36.45 -11.83 -23.70
CA CYS A 235 37.52 -12.81 -23.46
C CYS A 235 37.24 -14.21 -24.04
N ARG A 236 36.04 -14.46 -24.59
CA ARG A 236 35.67 -15.77 -25.17
C ARG A 236 35.85 -15.83 -26.69
N ASN A 237 36.16 -14.70 -27.32
CA ASN A 237 36.56 -14.60 -28.72
C ASN A 237 38.08 -14.44 -28.82
#